data_AF-A0A969DT35-F1
#
_entry.id   AF-A0A969DT35-F1
#
_cell.length_a   1.000
_cell.length_b   1.000
_cell.length_c   1.000
_cell.angle_alpha   90.00
_cell.angle_beta   90.00
_cell.angle_gamma   90.00
#
_symmetry.space_group_name_H-M   'P 1'
#
loop_
_entity.id
_entity.type
_entity.pdbx_description
1 polymer ?
#
loop_
_entity_poly.entity_id
_entity_poly.type
_entity_poly.pdbx_seq_one_letter_code
_entity_poly.pdbx_strand_id
1 'polypeptide(L)'
;MKLAVIGSREFTDEAMLRKQLDNKLHGEVALTAIVSGGAKGADQMAEALAKEKGISTFIFLPEYDKHGRGAPLKRYHLIVTECDQVLAFLK
;
A
#
# COMPACT_ATOMS: atom_id res chain seq x y z
N MET A 1 9.44 -10.12 1.56
CA MET A 1 8.08 -9.89 2.07
C MET A 1 7.37 -8.86 1.21
N LYS A 2 6.07 -9.06 0.97
CA LYS A 2 5.17 -8.09 0.36
C LYS A 2 4.49 -7.28 1.47
N LEU A 3 4.65 -5.96 1.46
CA LEU A 3 4.06 -5.06 2.46
C LEU A 3 2.87 -4.33 1.85
N ALA A 4 1.68 -4.52 2.39
CA ALA A 4 0.56 -3.64 2.07
C ALA A 4 0.73 -2.30 2.76
N VAL A 5 0.68 -1.21 2.00
CA VAL A 5 0.59 0.15 2.57
C VAL A 5 -0.79 0.71 2.23
N ILE A 6 -1.58 0.94 3.27
CA ILE A 6 -2.96 1.42 3.15
C ILE A 6 -3.19 2.61 4.08
N GLY A 7 -4.17 3.45 3.79
CA GLY A 7 -4.54 4.48 4.74
C GLY A 7 -5.62 5.44 4.30
N SER A 8 -5.74 6.52 5.08
CA SER A 8 -6.66 7.62 4.80
C SER A 8 -6.30 8.31 3.47
N ARG A 9 -7.34 8.73 2.74
CA ARG A 9 -7.19 9.58 1.54
C ARG A 9 -6.70 10.99 1.84
N GLU A 10 -6.76 11.37 3.11
CA GLU A 10 -6.33 12.66 3.63
C GLU A 10 -5.01 12.56 4.42
N PHE A 11 -4.39 11.37 4.48
CA PHE A 11 -3.05 11.26 5.03
C PHE A 11 -2.08 12.06 4.15
N THR A 12 -1.22 12.88 4.77
CA THR A 12 -0.28 13.79 4.09
C THR A 12 1.14 13.74 4.65
N ASP A 13 1.41 12.97 5.71
CA ASP A 13 2.72 12.90 6.35
C ASP A 13 3.67 11.93 5.62
N GLU A 14 4.20 12.39 4.49
CA GLU A 14 5.17 11.61 3.69
C GLU A 14 6.43 11.26 4.50
N ALA A 15 6.88 12.15 5.39
CA ALA A 15 8.09 11.94 6.18
C ALA A 15 7.93 10.75 7.14
N MET A 16 6.78 10.66 7.81
CA MET A 16 6.43 9.51 8.64
C MET A 16 6.36 8.23 7.82
N LEU A 17 5.69 8.25 6.66
CA LEU A 17 5.57 7.06 5.81
C LEU A 17 6.94 6.59 5.32
N ARG A 18 7.78 7.50 4.81
CA ARG A 18 9.14 7.22 4.38
C ARG A 18 9.97 6.60 5.50
N LYS A 19 9.92 7.17 6.70
CA LYS A 19 10.62 6.63 7.87
C LYS A 19 10.17 5.20 8.19
N GLN A 20 8.86 4.92 8.17
CA GLN A 20 8.36 3.57 8.41
C GLN A 20 8.77 2.59 7.30
N LEU A 21 8.75 3.02 6.04
CA LEU A 21 9.18 2.20 4.91
C LEU A 21 10.68 1.88 4.99
N ASP A 22 11.52 2.86 5.34
CA ASP A 22 12.96 2.68 5.53
C ASP A 22 13.25 1.69 6.67
N ASN A 23 12.54 1.80 7.79
CA ASN A 23 12.64 0.81 8.87
C ASN A 23 12.31 -0.61 8.40
N LYS A 24 11.35 -0.76 7.47
CA LYS A 24 11.01 -2.07 6.89
C LYS A 24 12.04 -2.58 5.89
N LEU A 25 12.75 -1.69 5.20
CA LEU A 25 13.83 -2.05 4.27
C LEU A 25 15.09 -2.56 5.00
N HIS A 26 15.37 -2.02 6.19
CA HIS A 26 16.51 -2.42 7.02
C HIS A 26 16.22 -3.59 7.98
N GLY A 27 15.02 -4.19 7.90
CA GLY A 27 14.66 -5.34 8.73
C GLY A 27 15.34 -6.64 8.29
N GLU A 28 15.22 -7.69 9.11
CA GLU A 28 15.78 -9.02 8.83
C GLU A 28 15.20 -9.68 7.57
N VAL A 29 13.96 -9.33 7.21
CA VAL A 29 13.26 -9.85 6.04
C VAL A 29 13.22 -8.79 4.95
N ALA A 30 13.85 -9.07 3.81
CA ALA A 30 13.90 -8.16 2.68
C ALA A 30 12.48 -7.79 2.19
N LEU A 31 12.20 -6.49 2.06
CA LEU A 31 10.99 -5.98 1.42
C LEU A 31 11.11 -6.13 -0.11
N THR A 32 10.26 -6.96 -0.70
CA THR A 32 10.33 -7.32 -2.13
C THR A 32 9.30 -6.60 -2.97
N ALA A 33 8.17 -6.19 -2.38
CA ALA A 33 7.15 -5.40 -3.06
C ALA A 33 6.26 -4.62 -2.09
N ILE A 34 5.67 -3.53 -2.59
CA ILE A 34 4.55 -2.84 -1.94
C ILE A 34 3.24 -3.28 -2.59
N VAL A 35 2.25 -3.61 -1.77
CA VAL A 35 0.87 -3.85 -2.20
C VAL A 35 0.06 -2.60 -1.88
N SER A 36 -0.58 -2.01 -2.89
CA SER A 36 -1.35 -0.78 -2.77
C SER A 36 -2.77 -0.99 -3.27
N GLY A 37 -3.69 -0.20 -2.74
CA GLY A 37 -5.06 -0.14 -3.23
C GLY A 37 -5.31 0.99 -4.24
N GLY A 38 -4.29 1.75 -4.61
CA GLY A 38 -4.37 2.80 -5.63
C GLY A 38 -5.22 4.01 -5.25
N ALA A 39 -5.45 4.25 -3.96
CA ALA A 39 -6.17 5.43 -3.49
C ALA A 39 -5.25 6.67 -3.41
N LYS A 40 -5.87 7.86 -3.29
CA LYS A 40 -5.12 9.07 -2.87
C LYS A 40 -4.63 8.92 -1.42
N GLY A 41 -3.67 9.75 -1.02
CA GLY A 41 -3.13 9.76 0.34
C GLY A 41 -2.03 8.70 0.49
N ALA A 42 -2.14 7.86 1.53
CA ALA A 42 -1.10 6.90 1.90
C ALA A 42 -0.71 5.94 0.75
N ASP A 43 -1.69 5.35 0.06
CA ASP A 43 -1.48 4.46 -1.08
C ASP A 43 -0.61 5.12 -2.17
N GLN A 44 -1.01 6.30 -2.65
CA GLN A 44 -0.27 7.05 -3.68
C GLN A 44 1.15 7.43 -3.24
N MET A 45 1.33 7.86 -1.99
CA MET A 45 2.67 8.18 -1.47
C MET A 45 3.56 6.93 -1.39
N ALA A 46 3.02 5.80 -0.95
CA ALA A 46 3.76 4.55 -0.90
C ALA A 46 4.18 4.08 -2.30
N GLU A 47 3.31 4.21 -3.30
CA GLU A 47 3.63 3.91 -4.70
C GLU A 47 4.76 4.79 -5.24
N ALA A 48 4.73 6.09 -4.95
CA ALA A 48 5.78 7.02 -5.36
C ALA A 48 7.13 6.66 -4.70
N LEU A 49 7.13 6.36 -3.41
CA LEU A 49 8.32 5.97 -2.66
C LEU A 49 8.87 4.61 -3.11
N ALA A 50 8.00 3.65 -3.43
CA ALA A 50 8.41 2.37 -3.99
C ALA A 50 9.15 2.60 -5.32
N LYS A 51 8.58 3.43 -6.20
CA LYS A 51 9.19 3.77 -7.49
C LYS A 51 10.54 4.46 -7.31
N GLU A 52 10.66 5.42 -6.39
CA GLU A 52 11.93 6.09 -6.07
C GLU A 52 13.01 5.10 -5.63
N LYS A 53 12.63 4.10 -4.83
CA LYS A 53 13.54 3.11 -4.25
C LYS A 53 13.73 1.85 -5.10
N GLY A 54 13.11 1.78 -6.28
CA GLY A 54 13.17 0.60 -7.16
C GLY A 54 12.46 -0.64 -6.61
N ILE A 55 11.50 -0.47 -5.70
CA ILE A 55 10.70 -1.55 -5.11
C ILE A 55 9.51 -1.85 -6.04
N SER A 56 9.25 -3.13 -6.31
CA SER A 56 8.10 -3.53 -7.12
C SER A 56 6.76 -3.15 -6.46
N THR A 57 5.74 -2.86 -7.26
CA THR A 57 4.40 -2.53 -6.78
C THR A 57 3.34 -3.46 -7.36
N PHE A 58 2.38 -3.85 -6.52
CA PHE A 58 1.12 -4.48 -6.92
C PHE A 58 -0.03 -3.52 -6.57
N ILE A 59 -0.72 -2.98 -7.58
CA ILE A 59 -1.77 -1.98 -7.38
C ILE A 59 -3.12 -2.62 -7.71
N PHE A 60 -3.96 -2.78 -6.70
CA PHE A 60 -5.31 -3.33 -6.84
C PHE A 60 -6.32 -2.19 -6.85
N LEU A 61 -6.85 -1.86 -8.03
CA LEU A 61 -7.92 -0.87 -8.17
C LEU A 61 -9.30 -1.51 -7.92
N PRO A 62 -10.28 -0.78 -7.37
CA PRO A 62 -11.63 -1.29 -7.21
C PRO A 62 -12.32 -1.49 -8.57
N GLU A 63 -12.72 -2.72 -8.87
CA GLU A 63 -13.45 -3.09 -10.10
C GLU A 63 -14.95 -2.77 -10.01
N TYR A 64 -15.29 -1.48 -10.09
CA TYR A 64 -16.69 -1.02 -9.99
C TYR A 64 -17.60 -1.61 -11.07
N ASP A 65 -17.08 -1.83 -12.28
CA ASP A 65 -17.85 -2.41 -13.38
C ASP A 65 -18.32 -3.84 -13.08
N LYS A 66 -17.55 -4.60 -12.29
CA LYS A 66 -17.84 -6.00 -11.94
C LYS A 66 -18.61 -6.15 -10.62
N HIS A 67 -18.32 -5.28 -9.65
CA HIS A 67 -18.76 -5.49 -8.26
C HIS A 67 -19.60 -4.33 -7.70
N GLY A 68 -19.85 -3.29 -8.51
CA GLY A 68 -20.61 -2.11 -8.12
C GLY A 68 -20.09 -1.53 -6.80
N ARG A 69 -21.00 -1.23 -5.87
CA ARG A 69 -20.67 -0.68 -4.54
C ARG A 69 -19.79 -1.61 -3.69
N GLY A 70 -19.75 -2.91 -4.00
CA GLY A 70 -18.92 -3.89 -3.30
C GLY A 70 -17.46 -3.96 -3.77
N ALA A 71 -17.11 -3.25 -4.85
CA ALA A 71 -15.76 -3.26 -5.42
C ALA A 71 -14.65 -2.92 -4.41
N PRO A 72 -14.79 -1.93 -3.51
CA PRO A 72 -13.77 -1.65 -2.50
C PRO A 72 -13.53 -2.82 -1.54
N LEU A 73 -14.59 -3.55 -1.17
CA LEU A 73 -14.51 -4.71 -0.26
C LEU A 73 -13.77 -5.88 -0.92
N LYS A 74 -14.09 -6.16 -2.19
CA LYS A 74 -13.38 -7.19 -2.97
C LYS A 74 -11.90 -6.85 -3.12
N ARG A 75 -11.60 -5.59 -3.40
CA ARG A 75 -10.22 -5.08 -3.44
C ARG A 75 -9.49 -5.25 -2.11
N TYR A 76 -10.12 -4.94 -0.96
CA TYR A 76 -9.47 -5.13 0.35
C TYR A 76 -9.07 -6.57 0.59
N HIS A 77 -9.91 -7.52 0.18
CA HIS A 77 -9.59 -8.94 0.28
C HIS A 77 -8.34 -9.29 -0.54
N LEU A 78 -8.25 -8.82 -1.79
CA LEU A 78 -7.06 -9.03 -2.64
C LEU A 78 -5.78 -8.47 -2.00
N ILE A 79 -5.83 -7.24 -1.47
CA ILE A 79 -4.68 -6.59 -0.82
C ILE A 79 -4.16 -7.45 0.34
N VAL A 80 -5.06 -7.91 1.22
CA VAL A 80 -4.68 -8.69 2.41
C VAL A 80 -4.19 -10.09 2.03
N THR A 81 -4.81 -10.72 1.02
CA THR A 81 -4.36 -12.03 0.51
C THR A 81 -2.98 -11.96 -0.15
N GLU A 82 -2.63 -10.83 -0.76
CA GLU A 82 -1.38 -10.66 -1.51
C GLU A 82 -0.22 -10.11 -0.67
N CYS A 83 -0.42 -9.81 0.61
CA CYS A 83 0.61 -9.24 1.48
C CYS A 83 0.95 -10.14 2.66
N ASP A 84 2.19 -10.04 3.14
CA ASP A 84 2.65 -10.72 4.37
C ASP A 84 2.41 -9.85 5.61
N GLN A 85 2.41 -8.52 5.42
CA GLN A 85 2.21 -7.53 6.48
C GLN A 85 1.42 -6.33 5.96
N VAL A 86 0.69 -5.68 6.86
CA VAL A 86 -0.03 -4.42 6.59
C VAL A 86 0.55 -3.30 7.42
N LEU A 87 0.85 -2.18 6.78
CA LEU A 87 1.17 -0.91 7.39
C LEU A 87 0.03 0.06 7.10
N ALA A 88 -0.73 0.41 8.13
CA ALA A 88 -1.92 1.24 8.01
C ALA A 88 -1.69 2.64 8.59
N PHE A 89 -1.98 3.68 7.79
CA PHE A 89 -1.88 5.08 8.21
C PHE A 89 -3.27 5.68 8.38
N LEU A 90 -3.54 6.14 9.61
CA LEU A 90 -4.75 6.88 9.94
C LEU A 90 -4.49 8.38 9.79
N LYS A 91 -5.59 9.15 9.82
CA LYS A 91 -5.61 10.60 9.63
C LYS A 91 -4.80 11.32 10.70
#